data_AF-A0A1Y5NVZ2-F1
#
_entry.id   AF-A0A1Y5NVZ2-F1
#
_cell.length_a   1.000
_cell.length_b   1.000
_cell.length_c   1.000
_cell.angle_alpha   90.00
_cell.angle_beta   90.00
_cell.angle_gamma   90.00
#
_symmetry.space_group_name_H-M   'P 1'
#
loop_
_entity.id
_entity.type
_entity.pdbx_description
1 polymer ?
#
loop_
_entity_poly.entity_id
_entity_poly.type
_entity_poly.pdbx_seq_one_letter_code
_entity_poly.pdbx_strand_id
1 'polypeptide(L)'
;MAAAAPSPMTLLGLIQHLAEVERNWFRHVLTVSEDSSFRSAVTIWQDEVAQARANCASRDPSDTSPFRGSEVSLRWIYIHMIGEYARHCGHADLIRERIDGVTGV
;
A
#
# COMPACT_ATOMS: atom_id res chain seq x y z
N MET A 1 11.92 -25.07 -28.03
CA MET A 1 11.74 -24.39 -26.72
C MET A 1 13.07 -24.48 -26.00
N ALA A 2 13.66 -23.35 -25.60
CA ALA A 2 14.85 -23.34 -24.76
C ALA A 2 14.44 -23.62 -23.30
N ALA A 3 15.16 -24.49 -22.60
CA ALA A 3 14.96 -24.73 -21.18
C ALA A 3 15.42 -23.50 -20.38
N ALA A 4 14.62 -23.06 -19.41
CA ALA A 4 15.03 -22.02 -18.47
C ALA A 4 16.22 -22.54 -17.63
N ALA A 5 17.16 -21.64 -17.33
CA ALA A 5 18.30 -21.98 -16.48
C ALA A 5 17.81 -22.47 -15.09
N PRO A 6 18.55 -23.37 -14.43
CA PRO A 6 18.22 -23.82 -13.08
C PRO A 6 18.08 -22.63 -12.15
N SER A 7 17.06 -22.67 -11.29
CA SER A 7 16.89 -21.66 -10.26
C SER A 7 18.14 -21.62 -9.36
N PRO A 8 18.66 -20.42 -9.01
CA PRO A 8 19.75 -20.30 -8.04
C PRO A 8 19.30 -20.66 -6.60
N MET A 9 18.02 -21.00 -6.41
CA MET A 9 17.46 -21.44 -5.14
C MET A 9 18.13 -22.71 -4.63
N THR A 10 18.83 -22.60 -3.51
CA THR A 10 19.38 -23.76 -2.79
C THR A 10 18.34 -24.36 -1.86
N LEU A 11 18.52 -25.62 -1.45
CA LEU A 11 17.64 -26.25 -0.45
C LEU A 11 17.61 -25.46 0.86
N LEU A 12 18.75 -24.88 1.26
CA LEU A 12 18.83 -23.98 2.42
C LEU A 12 18.00 -22.70 2.19
N GLY A 13 18.10 -22.08 1.01
CA GLY A 13 17.32 -20.90 0.66
C GLY A 13 15.80 -21.18 0.64
N LEU A 14 15.39 -22.36 0.20
CA LEU A 14 13.99 -22.79 0.23
C LEU A 14 13.47 -22.92 1.67
N ILE A 15 14.23 -23.55 2.56
CA ILE A 15 13.84 -23.72 3.96
C ILE A 15 13.82 -22.37 4.68
N GLN A 16 14.78 -21.48 4.40
CA GLN A 16 14.79 -20.11 4.93
C GLN A 16 13.56 -19.32 4.47
N HIS A 17 13.22 -19.41 3.18
CA HIS A 17 12.03 -18.76 2.63
C HIS A 17 10.73 -19.28 3.28
N LEU A 18 10.58 -20.59 3.46
CA LEU A 18 9.41 -21.17 4.13
C LEU A 18 9.29 -20.71 5.60
N ALA A 19 10.41 -20.58 6.31
CA ALA A 19 10.43 -20.06 7.67
C ALA A 19 10.04 -18.57 7.74
N GLU A 20 10.41 -17.76 6.75
CA GLU A 20 9.98 -16.35 6.65
C GLU A 20 8.49 -16.24 6.31
N VAL A 21 7.98 -17.09 5.42
CA VAL A 21 6.56 -17.17 5.08
C VAL A 21 5.74 -17.52 6.33
N GLU A 22 6.11 -18.55 7.08
CA GLU A 22 5.43 -18.89 8.34
C GLU A 22 5.51 -17.76 9.36
N ARG A 23 6.69 -17.14 9.55
CA ARG A 23 6.82 -16.00 10.46
C ARG A 23 5.89 -14.87 10.10
N ASN A 24 5.81 -14.53 8.80
CA ASN A 24 4.94 -13.47 8.32
C ASN A 24 3.47 -13.79 8.58
N TRP A 25 3.02 -14.98 8.19
CA TRP A 25 1.62 -15.37 8.36
C TRP A 25 1.22 -15.49 9.83
N PHE A 26 2.01 -16.15 10.67
CA PHE A 26 1.61 -16.42 12.05
C PHE A 26 1.93 -15.31 13.03
N ARG A 27 2.91 -14.43 12.75
CA ARG A 27 3.30 -13.34 13.68
C ARG A 27 2.96 -11.93 13.22
N HIS A 28 2.57 -11.74 11.96
CA HIS A 28 2.25 -10.41 11.46
C HIS A 28 0.83 -10.35 10.88
N VAL A 29 0.39 -11.42 10.22
CA VAL A 29 -0.97 -11.48 9.65
C VAL A 29 -1.98 -12.07 10.64
N LEU A 30 -1.68 -13.20 11.28
CA LEU A 30 -2.58 -13.86 12.22
C LEU A 30 -2.62 -13.15 13.57
N THR A 31 -1.49 -12.60 14.01
CA THR A 31 -1.41 -11.74 15.19
C THR A 31 -1.39 -10.28 14.75
N VAL A 32 -2.51 -9.81 14.21
CA VAL A 32 -2.81 -8.37 14.26
C VAL A 32 -2.72 -7.98 15.73
N SER A 33 -1.77 -7.09 16.09
CA SER A 33 -1.62 -6.61 17.46
C SER A 33 -2.98 -6.15 18.01
N GLU A 34 -3.29 -6.40 19.28
CA GLU A 34 -4.48 -5.83 19.94
C GLU A 34 -4.53 -4.29 19.80
N ASP A 35 -3.37 -3.65 19.62
CA ASP A 35 -3.24 -2.21 19.37
C ASP A 35 -3.55 -1.78 17.92
N SER A 36 -3.47 -2.72 16.97
CA SER A 36 -3.79 -2.49 15.56
C SER A 36 -5.30 -2.49 15.38
N SER A 37 -5.94 -1.39 15.75
CA SER A 37 -7.37 -1.19 15.58
C SER A 37 -7.69 -0.39 14.31
N PHE A 38 -8.86 -0.64 13.72
CA PHE A 38 -9.40 0.19 12.64
C PHE A 38 -9.42 1.67 13.02
N ARG A 39 -9.78 1.98 14.27
CA ARG A 39 -9.79 3.35 14.79
C ARG A 39 -8.39 3.98 14.79
N SER A 40 -7.38 3.24 15.25
CA SER A 40 -5.98 3.70 15.22
C SER A 40 -5.51 3.98 13.78
N ALA A 41 -5.85 3.09 12.84
CA ALA A 41 -5.50 3.27 11.43
C ALA A 41 -6.19 4.50 10.81
N VAL A 42 -7.47 4.74 11.14
CA VAL A 42 -8.20 5.94 10.70
C VAL A 42 -7.59 7.22 11.28
N THR A 43 -7.22 7.24 12.56
CA THR A 43 -6.55 8.39 13.17
C THR A 43 -5.24 8.72 12.46
N ILE A 44 -4.37 7.71 12.28
CA ILE A 44 -3.09 7.89 11.58
C ILE A 44 -3.33 8.43 10.17
N TRP A 45 -4.29 7.85 9.44
CA TRP A 45 -4.62 8.30 8.09
C TRP A 45 -5.11 9.77 8.07
N GLN A 46 -5.96 10.17 9.01
CA GLN A 46 -6.47 11.54 9.10
C GLN A 46 -5.35 12.54 9.41
N ASP A 47 -4.44 12.19 10.31
CA ASP A 47 -3.29 13.02 10.67
C ASP A 47 -2.35 13.20 9.47
N GLU A 48 -2.06 12.14 8.72
CA GLU A 48 -1.24 12.21 7.49
C GLU A 48 -1.93 13.06 6.40
N VAL A 49 -3.25 12.95 6.23
CA VAL A 49 -4.01 13.80 5.32
C VAL A 49 -3.95 15.27 5.73
N ALA A 50 -4.05 15.56 7.03
CA ALA A 50 -3.95 16.91 7.55
C ALA A 50 -2.55 17.50 7.32
N GLN A 51 -1.50 16.71 7.58
CA GLN A 51 -0.12 17.10 7.32
C GLN A 51 0.14 17.34 5.83
N ALA A 52 -0.35 16.45 4.96
CA ALA A 52 -0.22 16.61 3.51
C ALA A 52 -0.91 17.89 3.01
N ARG A 53 -2.10 18.21 3.52
CA ARG A 53 -2.81 19.46 3.22
C ARG A 53 -2.00 20.67 3.68
N ALA A 54 -1.47 20.66 4.90
CA ALA A 54 -0.65 21.75 5.42
C ALA A 54 0.61 21.98 4.56
N ASN A 55 1.31 20.90 4.19
CA ASN A 55 2.53 20.97 3.36
C ASN A 55 2.27 21.54 1.95
N CYS A 56 1.05 21.38 1.44
CA CYS A 56 0.67 21.83 0.09
C CYS A 56 -0.08 23.17 0.09
N ALA A 57 -0.55 23.67 1.23
CA ALA A 57 -1.48 24.80 1.30
C ALA A 57 -0.96 26.09 0.65
N SER A 58 0.36 26.30 0.64
CA SER A 58 1.00 27.49 0.07
C SER A 58 1.75 27.21 -1.25
N ARG A 59 1.55 26.04 -1.87
CA ARG A 59 2.28 25.62 -3.08
C ARG A 59 1.45 25.83 -4.33
N ASP A 60 2.11 26.18 -5.42
CA ASP A 60 1.47 26.18 -6.74
C ASP A 60 1.41 24.73 -7.27
N PRO A 61 0.34 24.32 -7.98
CA PRO A 61 0.28 22.99 -8.60
C PRO A 61 1.45 22.68 -9.56
N SER A 62 2.15 23.70 -10.07
CA SER A 62 3.34 23.55 -10.91
C SER A 62 4.65 23.41 -10.13
N ASP A 63 4.67 23.63 -8.82
CA ASP A 63 5.85 23.44 -7.98
C ASP A 63 6.32 21.98 -8.08
N THR A 64 7.64 21.78 -8.21
CA THR A 64 8.23 20.45 -8.41
C THR A 64 9.00 19.95 -7.18
N SER A 65 9.14 18.63 -7.11
CA SER A 65 9.96 17.93 -6.14
C SER A 65 10.65 16.73 -6.80
N PRO A 66 11.87 16.36 -6.38
CA PRO A 66 12.55 15.16 -6.86
C PRO A 66 11.81 13.90 -6.43
N PHE A 67 11.68 12.96 -7.36
CA PHE A 67 11.11 11.63 -7.15
C PHE A 67 11.78 10.62 -8.10
N ARG A 68 12.45 9.60 -7.54
CA ARG A 68 13.11 8.51 -8.30
C ARG A 68 14.01 8.99 -9.45
N GLY A 69 14.76 10.07 -9.23
CA GLY A 69 15.69 10.63 -10.22
C GLY A 69 15.03 11.47 -11.32
N SER A 70 13.76 11.83 -11.17
CA SER A 70 13.01 12.77 -12.03
C SER A 70 12.35 13.86 -11.19
N GLU A 71 11.95 14.97 -11.80
CA GLU A 71 11.12 15.98 -11.14
C GLU A 71 9.63 15.70 -11.40
N VAL A 72 8.82 15.76 -10.35
CA VAL A 72 7.35 15.66 -10.44
C VAL A 72 6.71 16.90 -9.86
N SER A 73 5.64 17.39 -10.51
CA SER A 73 4.90 18.55 -10.00
C SER A 73 3.88 18.15 -8.93
N LEU A 74 3.46 19.09 -8.09
CA LEU A 74 2.38 18.89 -7.14
C LEU A 74 1.08 18.42 -7.82
N ARG A 75 0.78 18.95 -9.01
CA ARG A 75 -0.33 18.47 -9.86
C ARG A 75 -0.18 16.99 -10.21
N TRP A 76 1.02 16.56 -10.60
CA TRP A 76 1.29 15.16 -10.89
C TRP A 76 1.07 14.30 -9.65
N ILE A 77 1.56 14.74 -8.48
CA ILE A 77 1.38 14.05 -7.19
C ILE A 77 -0.11 13.88 -6.87
N TYR A 78 -0.93 14.91 -7.03
CA TYR A 78 -2.38 14.80 -6.79
C TYR A 78 -3.07 13.82 -7.73
N ILE A 79 -2.76 13.86 -9.02
CA ILE A 79 -3.32 12.89 -9.99
C ILE A 79 -2.89 11.47 -9.63
N HIS A 80 -1.62 11.29 -9.25
CA HIS A 80 -1.10 10.00 -8.80
C HIS A 80 -1.86 9.50 -7.56
N MET A 81 -2.01 10.34 -6.53
CA MET A 81 -2.74 9.96 -5.31
C MET A 81 -4.21 9.63 -5.58
N ILE A 82 -4.90 10.38 -6.47
CA ILE A 82 -6.27 10.07 -6.87
C ILE A 82 -6.34 8.66 -7.49
N GLY A 83 -5.40 8.33 -8.37
CA GLY A 83 -5.31 7.00 -8.98
C GLY A 83 -5.06 5.89 -7.95
N GLU A 84 -4.14 6.11 -7.01
CA GLU A 84 -3.87 5.15 -5.93
C GLU A 84 -5.10 4.93 -5.03
N TYR A 85 -5.78 6.01 -4.60
CA TYR A 85 -7.03 5.90 -3.84
C TYR A 85 -8.11 5.15 -4.61
N ALA A 86 -8.30 5.46 -5.89
CA ALA A 86 -9.30 4.76 -6.71
C ALA A 86 -9.04 3.25 -6.79
N ARG A 87 -7.78 2.82 -6.99
CA ARG A 87 -7.40 1.40 -6.98
C ARG A 87 -7.71 0.72 -5.64
N HIS A 88 -7.38 1.39 -4.54
CA HIS A 88 -7.62 0.84 -3.20
C HIS A 88 -9.10 0.82 -2.81
N CYS A 89 -9.87 1.87 -3.16
CA CYS A 89 -11.31 1.90 -2.97
C CYS A 89 -11.99 0.77 -3.74
N GLY A 90 -11.57 0.48 -4.98
CA GLY A 90 -12.09 -0.66 -5.74
C GLY A 90 -11.87 -2.01 -5.03
N HIS A 91 -10.70 -2.23 -4.43
CA HIS A 91 -10.48 -3.43 -3.61
C HIS A 91 -11.35 -3.45 -2.35
N ALA A 92 -11.50 -2.30 -1.69
CA ALA A 92 -12.33 -2.18 -0.49
C ALA A 92 -13.80 -2.45 -0.78
N ASP A 93 -14.31 -2.03 -1.95
CA ASP A 93 -15.69 -2.30 -2.36
C ASP A 93 -15.95 -3.79 -2.57
N LEU A 94 -15.03 -4.54 -3.16
CA LEU A 94 -15.16 -5.99 -3.28
C LEU A 94 -15.21 -6.68 -1.91
N ILE A 95 -14.39 -6.22 -0.96
CA ILE A 95 -14.40 -6.74 0.41
C ILE A 95 -15.73 -6.40 1.10
N ARG A 96 -16.18 -5.15 0.97
CA ARG A 96 -17.44 -4.67 1.53
C ARG A 96 -18.63 -5.46 0.97
N GLU A 97 -18.71 -5.63 -0.34
CA GLU A 97 -19.75 -6.43 -1.01
C GLU A 97 -19.79 -7.88 -0.49
N ARG A 98 -18.63 -8.48 -0.21
CA ARG A 98 -18.57 -9.82 0.39
C ARG A 98 -19.05 -9.87 1.85
N ILE A 99 -18.98 -8.77 2.57
CA ILE A 99 -19.40 -8.66 3.98
C ILE A 99 -20.89 -8.36 4.07
N ASP A 100 -21.40 -7.39 3.29
CA ASP A 100 -22.75 -6.86 3.42
C ASP A 100 -23.71 -7.26 2.28
N GLY A 101 -23.19 -7.85 1.20
CA GLY A 101 -23.97 -8.28 0.03
C GLY A 101 -24.41 -7.14 -0.90
N VAL A 102 -23.95 -5.90 -0.68
CA VAL A 102 -24.36 -4.72 -1.45
C VAL A 102 -23.27 -4.30 -2.42
N THR A 103 -23.55 -4.36 -3.72
CA THR A 103 -22.66 -3.85 -4.78
C THR A 103 -22.55 -2.32 -4.73
N GLY A 104 -21.39 -1.76 -5.10
CA GLY A 104 -21.19 -0.30 -5.25
C GLY A 104 -22.07 0.32 -6.34
N VAL A 105 -22.20 1.67 -6.31
CA VAL A 105 -22.96 2.48 -7.29
C VAL A 105 -22.06 2.93 -8.44
#